data_AF-A0A7Y8MMH4-F1
#
_entry.id   AF-A0A7Y8MMH4-F1
#
_cell.length_a   1.000
_cell.length_b   1.000
_cell.length_c   1.000
_cell.angle_alpha   90.00
_cell.angle_beta   90.00
_cell.angle_gamma   90.00
#
_symmetry.space_group_name_H-M   'P 1'
#
loop_
_entity.id
_entity.type
_entity.pdbx_description
1 polymer ?
#
loop_
_entity_poly.entity_id
_entity_poly.type
_entity_poly.pdbx_seq_one_letter_code
_entity_poly.pdbx_strand_id
1 'polypeptide(L)' 'LAQAHPERAHALISRASQGHYVVSVRSPQTTRQGADALCRQFESGGGRAGAAGINRLPEAELERFLQAFYAAFAA' A
#
# COMPACT_ATOMS: atom_id res chain seq x y z
N LEU A 1 1.84 -15.13 -5.42
CA LEU A 1 1.38 -13.78 -5.84
C LEU A 1 2.54 -12.97 -6.41
N ALA A 2 3.40 -12.37 -5.58
CA ALA A 2 4.49 -11.52 -6.09
C ALA A 2 5.44 -12.23 -7.09
N GLN A 3 5.79 -13.50 -6.87
CA GLN A 3 6.64 -14.26 -7.81
C GLN A 3 5.95 -14.61 -9.13
N ALA A 4 4.62 -14.70 -9.14
CA ALA A 4 3.84 -15.01 -10.34
C ALA A 4 3.54 -13.76 -11.18
N HIS A 5 3.56 -12.58 -10.56
CA HIS A 5 3.29 -11.28 -11.19
C HIS A 5 4.33 -10.24 -10.75
N PRO A 6 5.59 -10.36 -11.21
CA PRO A 6 6.67 -9.48 -10.79
C PRO A 6 6.45 -8.01 -11.20
N GLU A 7 5.60 -7.75 -12.20
CA GLU A 7 5.24 -6.43 -12.68
C GLU A 7 4.16 -5.72 -11.84
N ARG A 8 3.50 -6.43 -10.92
CA ARG A 8 2.38 -5.88 -10.14
C ARG A 8 2.79 -5.51 -8.73
N ALA A 9 2.29 -4.36 -8.28
CA ALA A 9 2.27 -4.03 -6.87
C ALA A 9 1.21 -4.88 -6.15
N HIS A 10 1.41 -5.10 -4.85
CA HIS A 10 0.48 -5.86 -4.02
C HIS A 10 0.24 -5.10 -2.71
N ALA A 11 -1.02 -4.91 -2.33
CA ALA A 11 -1.41 -4.41 -1.03
C ALA A 11 -2.16 -5.50 -0.25
N LEU A 12 -1.78 -5.72 1.00
CA LEU A 12 -2.56 -6.48 1.96
C LEU A 12 -3.24 -5.50 2.90
N ILE A 13 -4.55 -5.65 3.06
CA ILE A 13 -5.38 -4.81 3.92
C ILE A 13 -6.03 -5.72 4.94
N SER A 14 -5.70 -5.53 6.21
CA SER A 14 -6.24 -6.30 7.32
C SER A 14 -7.04 -5.39 8.23
N ARG A 15 -8.27 -5.76 8.57
CA ARG A 15 -9.06 -5.02 9.55
C ARG A 15 -8.49 -5.27 10.95
N ALA A 16 -8.11 -4.21 11.64
CA ALA A 16 -7.70 -4.28 13.03
C ALA A 16 -8.91 -4.14 13.97
N SER A 17 -8.70 -4.41 15.26
CA SER A 17 -9.66 -4.04 16.29
C SER A 17 -9.81 -2.51 16.35
N GLN A 18 -11.01 -2.01 16.66
CA GLN A 18 -11.32 -0.57 16.76
C GLN A 18 -11.40 0.20 15.43
N GLY A 19 -12.00 -0.37 14.39
CA GLY A 19 -12.52 0.41 13.25
C GLY A 19 -11.47 1.05 12.34
N HIS A 20 -10.32 0.40 12.17
CA HIS A 20 -9.29 0.83 11.23
C HIS A 20 -8.65 -0.37 10.53
N TYR A 21 -7.88 -0.09 9.48
CA TYR A 21 -7.10 -1.08 8.75
C TYR A 21 -5.59 -0.91 9.00
N VAL A 22 -4.88 -2.02 8.93
CA VAL A 22 -3.43 -2.06 8.73
C VAL A 22 -3.17 -2.42 7.28
N VAL A 23 -2.31 -1.65 6.62
CA VAL A 23 -1.98 -1.85 5.21
C VAL A 23 -0.51 -2.19 5.07
N SER A 24 -0.20 -3.23 4.29
CA SER A 24 1.16 -3.56 3.86
C SER A 24 1.25 -3.51 2.34
N VAL A 25 2.15 -2.69 1.81
CA VAL A 25 2.39 -2.53 0.37
C VAL A 25 3.73 -3.14 -0.03
N ARG A 26 3.73 -3.84 -1.16
CA ARG A 26 4.91 -4.27 -1.90
C ARG A 26 4.82 -3.70 -3.31
N SER A 27 5.86 -3.00 -3.74
CA SER A 27 5.97 -2.53 -5.12
C SER A 27 6.12 -3.71 -6.09
N PRO A 28 6.04 -3.48 -7.42
CA PRO A 28 6.51 -4.45 -8.40
C PRO A 28 7.96 -4.85 -8.11
N GLN A 29 8.29 -6.12 -8.35
CA GLN A 29 9.66 -6.63 -8.21
C GLN A 29 10.59 -6.07 -9.28
N THR A 30 10.05 -5.72 -10.45
CA THR A 30 10.80 -5.16 -11.58
C THR A 30 11.34 -3.77 -11.27
N THR A 31 10.54 -2.91 -10.64
CA THR A 31 10.90 -1.51 -10.35
C THR A 31 11.38 -1.29 -8.92
N ARG A 32 10.82 -2.02 -7.93
CA ARG A 32 11.11 -1.90 -6.50
C ARG A 32 10.89 -0.49 -5.91
N GLN A 33 9.96 0.27 -6.47
CA GLN A 33 9.74 1.69 -6.18
C GLN A 33 8.27 2.03 -5.95
N GLY A 34 8.00 3.19 -5.32
CA GLY A 34 6.68 3.78 -5.17
C GLY A 34 5.90 3.38 -3.92
N ALA A 35 6.32 2.35 -3.18
CA ALA A 35 5.60 1.93 -1.97
C ALA A 35 5.67 2.99 -0.85
N ASP A 36 6.83 3.59 -0.63
CA ASP A 36 7.00 4.64 0.38
C ASP A 36 6.28 5.93 0.00
N ALA A 37 6.37 6.34 -1.27
CA ALA A 37 5.69 7.51 -1.81
C ALA A 37 4.16 7.39 -1.68
N LEU A 38 3.59 6.19 -1.90
CA LEU A 38 2.18 5.92 -1.64
C LEU A 38 1.85 6.01 -0.14
N CYS A 39 2.54 5.23 0.69
CA CYS A 39 2.17 5.12 2.10
C CYS A 39 2.33 6.46 2.86
N ARG A 40 3.32 7.28 2.54
CA ARG A 40 3.52 8.60 3.18
C ARG A 40 2.39 9.61 2.93
N GLN A 41 1.46 9.32 2.02
CA GLN A 41 0.26 10.15 1.83
C GLN A 41 -0.76 9.99 2.96
N PHE A 42 -0.55 9.03 3.86
CA PHE A 42 -1.43 8.70 4.98
C PHE A 42 -0.68 8.93 6.30
N GLU A 43 -1.39 9.39 7.34
CA GLU A 43 -0.80 9.89 8.58
C GLU A 43 0.21 8.94 9.25
N SER A 44 -0.14 7.65 9.34
CA SER A 44 0.70 6.62 9.97
C SER A 44 1.53 5.81 8.96
N GLY A 45 1.64 6.30 7.74
CA GLY A 45 2.26 5.58 6.64
C GLY A 45 3.74 5.89 6.43
N GLY A 46 4.51 4.86 6.10
CA GLY A 46 5.95 4.98 5.88
C GLY A 46 6.61 3.67 5.47
N GLY A 47 7.91 3.73 5.20
CA GLY A 47 8.70 2.57 4.78
C GLY A 47 9.76 2.91 3.76
N ARG A 48 10.10 1.92 2.93
CA ARG A 48 11.13 1.99 1.88
C ARG A 48 10.49 1.87 0.50
N ALA A 49 11.20 2.29 -0.54
CA ALA A 49 10.73 2.31 -1.92
C ALA A 49 10.06 1.02 -2.38
N GLY A 50 10.59 -0.15 -2.00
CA GLY A 50 10.06 -1.45 -2.40
C GLY A 50 9.03 -2.07 -1.44
N ALA A 51 8.93 -1.57 -0.21
CA ALA A 51 8.10 -2.13 0.84
C ALA A 51 7.78 -1.08 1.90
N ALA A 52 6.48 -0.82 2.09
CA ALA A 52 5.98 0.19 3.00
C ALA A 52 4.65 -0.27 3.62
N GLY A 53 4.09 0.51 4.54
CA GLY A 53 2.81 0.21 5.14
C GLY A 53 2.18 1.41 5.84
N ILE A 54 0.95 1.21 6.31
CA ILE A 54 0.15 2.17 7.08
C ILE A 54 -0.34 1.44 8.32
N ASN A 55 0.03 1.91 9.51
CA ASN A 55 -0.30 1.23 10.76
C ASN A 55 -1.76 1.45 11.18
N ARG A 56 -2.34 2.58 10.81
CA ARG A 56 -3.71 2.97 11.11
C ARG A 56 -4.29 3.75 9.94
N LEU A 57 -5.09 3.06 9.13
CA LEU A 57 -5.90 3.65 8.07
C LEU A 57 -7.37 3.69 8.53
N PRO A 58 -7.98 4.87 8.76
CA PRO A 58 -9.40 4.96 9.08
C PRO A 58 -10.27 4.29 8.02
N GLU A 59 -11.42 3.72 8.40
CA GLU A 59 -12.33 3.06 7.44
C GLU A 59 -12.77 4.02 6.32
N ALA A 60 -12.98 5.30 6.64
CA ALA A 60 -13.33 6.34 5.68
C ALA A 60 -12.25 6.64 4.64
N GLU A 61 -10.99 6.29 4.90
CA GLU A 61 -9.88 6.52 3.97
C GLU A 61 -9.56 5.30 3.09
N LEU A 62 -10.26 4.17 3.27
CA LEU A 62 -10.02 2.96 2.48
C LEU A 62 -10.18 3.22 0.98
N GLU A 63 -11.24 3.92 0.58
CA GLU A 63 -11.48 4.22 -0.84
C GLU A 63 -10.38 5.12 -1.42
N ARG A 64 -9.98 6.16 -0.67
CA ARG A 64 -8.86 7.03 -1.05
C ARG A 64 -7.56 6.24 -1.18
N PHE A 65 -7.30 5.28 -0.28
CA PHE A 65 -6.14 4.39 -0.39
C PHE A 65 -6.17 3.56 -1.67
N LEU A 66 -7.31 2.95 -2.02
CA LEU A 66 -7.43 2.15 -3.24
C LEU A 66 -7.18 3.01 -4.49
N GLN A 67 -7.78 4.19 -4.56
CA GLN A 67 -7.56 5.14 -5.66
C GLN A 67 -6.08 5.53 -5.79
N ALA A 68 -5.44 5.90 -4.68
CA ALA A 68 -4.02 6.26 -4.67
C ALA A 68 -3.12 5.06 -5.05
N PHE A 69 -3.45 3.86 -4.59
CA PHE A 69 -2.72 2.64 -4.93
C PHE A 69 -2.79 2.35 -6.43
N TYR A 70 -3.99 2.41 -7.03
CA TYR A 70 -4.15 2.24 -8.47
C TYR A 70 -3.48 3.36 -9.25
N ALA A 71 -3.56 4.62 -8.82
CA ALA A 71 -2.86 5.71 -9.48
C ALA A 71 -1.33 5.55 -9.42
N ALA A 72 -0.78 5.02 -8.33
CA ALA A 72 0.66 4.83 -8.14
C ALA A 72 1.23 3.64 -8.94
N PHE A 73 0.40 2.63 -9.24
CA PHE A 73 0.86 1.35 -9.82
C PHE A 73 0.05 0.87 -11.02
N ALA A 74 -0.82 1.71 -11.58
CA ALA A 74 -1.46 1.43 -12.87
C ALA A 74 -0.36 1.25 -13.91
N ALA A 75 -0.24 0.01 -14.38
CA ALA A 75 0.45 -0.34 -15.62
C ALA A 75 -0.54 -0.20 -16.77
#